data_AF-A0A3D1EST0-F1
#
_entry.id   AF-A0A3D1EST0-F1
#
_cell.length_a   1.000
_cell.length_b   1.000
_cell.length_c   1.000
_cell.angle_alpha   90.00
_cell.angle_beta   90.00
_cell.angle_gamma   90.00
#
_symmetry.space_group_name_H-M   'P 1'
#
loop_
_entity.id
_entity.type
_entity.pdbx_description
1 polymer ?
#
loop_
_entity_poly.entity_id
_entity_poly.type
_entity_poly.pdbx_seq_one_letter_code
_entity_poly.pdbx_strand_id
1 'polypeptide(L)' 'MRNEEEFLPWREKNLKAAMRNRDGGEVVIHARGQAVEPDQAAASLRGDGPNQIHLGCVRVAPPLGTIVKRPT' A
#
# COMPACT_ATOMS: atom_id res chain seq x y z
N MET A 1 -7.90 2.91 -21.03
CA MET A 1 -6.63 2.47 -20.43
C MET A 1 -6.99 1.57 -19.26
N ARG A 2 -6.58 0.29 -19.23
CA ARG A 2 -6.96 -0.62 -18.12
C ARG A 2 -6.24 -0.12 -16.86
N ASN A 3 -7.00 0.15 -15.80
CA ASN A 3 -6.44 0.36 -14.47
C ASN A 3 -5.78 -0.97 -14.05
N GLU A 4 -4.46 -1.03 -14.02
CA GLU A 4 -3.73 -2.18 -13.52
C GLU A 4 -3.77 -2.15 -11.98
N GLU A 5 -4.89 -2.62 -11.42
CA GLU A 5 -5.03 -2.84 -9.99
C GLU A 5 -4.21 -4.07 -9.59
N GLU A 6 -3.10 -3.87 -8.88
CA GLU A 6 -2.27 -4.96 -8.36
C GLU A 6 -2.72 -5.32 -6.93
N PHE A 7 -2.99 -6.62 -6.72
CA PHE A 7 -3.31 -7.15 -5.40
C PHE A 7 -2.07 -7.80 -4.79
N LEU A 8 -1.57 -7.21 -3.70
CA LEU A 8 -0.35 -7.68 -3.03
C LEU A 8 -0.67 -8.24 -1.65
N PRO A 9 -0.18 -9.42 -1.25
CA PRO A 9 -0.35 -9.88 0.12
C PRO A 9 0.30 -8.91 1.12
N TRP A 10 -0.26 -8.80 2.33
CA TRP A 10 0.33 -7.97 3.38
C TRP A 10 1.66 -8.56 3.86
N ARG A 11 2.75 -8.22 3.17
CA ARG A 11 4.13 -8.58 3.50
C ARG A 11 5.00 -7.35 3.33
N GLU A 12 5.48 -6.80 4.43
CA GLU A 12 6.15 -5.50 4.46
C GLU A 12 7.33 -5.42 3.49
N LYS A 13 8.15 -6.48 3.37
CA LYS A 13 9.25 -6.54 2.39
C LYS A 13 8.77 -6.35 0.94
N ASN A 14 7.67 -7.02 0.57
CA ASN A 14 7.13 -6.95 -0.78
C ASN A 14 6.49 -5.58 -1.04
N LEU A 15 5.78 -5.06 -0.04
CA LEU A 15 5.18 -3.73 -0.12
C LEU A 15 6.25 -2.64 -0.24
N LYS A 16 7.32 -2.68 0.56
CA LYS A 16 8.47 -1.77 0.44
C LYS A 16 9.11 -1.83 -0.96
N ALA A 17 9.33 -3.04 -1.49
CA ALA A 17 9.83 -3.20 -2.85
C ALA A 17 8.87 -2.60 -3.89
N ALA A 18 7.57 -2.81 -3.71
CA ALA A 18 6.53 -2.25 -4.58
C ALA A 18 6.46 -0.71 -4.51
N MET A 19 6.67 -0.10 -3.34
CA MET A 19 6.74 1.36 -3.18
C MET A 19 8.00 1.91 -3.86
N ARG A 20 9.16 1.26 -3.64
CA ARG A 20 10.44 1.66 -4.25
C ARG A 20 10.38 1.59 -5.77
N ASN A 21 9.83 0.52 -6.34
CA ASN A 21 9.68 0.37 -7.79
C ASN A 21 8.77 1.44 -8.43
N ARG A 22 8.03 2.19 -7.61
CA ARG A 22 7.12 3.26 -8.03
C ARG A 22 7.63 4.66 -7.63
N ASP A 23 8.88 4.75 -7.17
CA ASP A 23 9.49 5.95 -6.59
C ASP A 23 8.59 6.59 -5.51
N GLY A 24 8.03 5.75 -4.63
CA GLY A 24 7.17 6.16 -3.53
C GLY A 24 7.94 6.83 -2.40
N GLY A 25 7.47 8.00 -1.96
CA GLY A 25 7.91 8.70 -0.77
C GLY A 25 6.87 8.59 0.34
N GLU A 26 5.77 9.31 0.17
CA GLU A 26 4.65 9.29 1.10
C GLU A 26 3.71 8.12 0.83
N VAL A 27 3.25 7.48 1.90
CA VAL A 27 2.29 6.37 1.83
C VAL A 27 1.03 6.73 2.61
N VAL A 28 -0.13 6.60 1.97
CA VAL A 28 -1.44 6.86 2.58
C VAL A 28 -2.20 5.55 2.70
N ILE A 29 -2.58 5.16 3.91
CA ILE A 29 -3.28 3.89 4.17
C ILE A 29 -4.78 4.13 4.33
N HIS A 30 -5.57 3.45 3.50
CA HIS A 30 -7.03 3.36 3.61
C HIS A 30 -7.39 1.97 4.14
N ALA A 31 -7.49 1.82 5.45
CA ALA A 31 -7.84 0.54 6.06
C ALA A 31 -9.36 0.36 6.20
N ARG A 32 -9.87 -0.83 5.86
CA ARG A 32 -11.24 -1.25 6.18
C ARG A 32 -11.25 -2.44 7.12
N GLY A 33 -12.19 -2.44 8.08
CA GLY A 33 -12.38 -3.55 9.02
C GLY A 33 -11.16 -3.83 9.90
N GLN A 34 -10.42 -2.78 10.30
CA GLN A 34 -9.22 -2.90 11.13
C GLN A 34 -8.19 -3.89 10.56
N ALA A 35 -7.96 -3.84 9.24
CA ALA A 35 -6.97 -4.70 8.59
C ALA A 35 -5.55 -4.45 9.11
N VAL A 36 -5.22 -3.18 9.37
CA VAL A 36 -3.95 -2.68 9.88
C VAL A 36 -4.18 -1.38 10.64
N GLU A 37 -3.23 -0.96 11.47
CA GLU A 37 -3.16 0.40 12.01
C GLU A 37 -2.61 1.35 10.93
N PRO A 38 -3.40 2.31 10.41
CA PRO A 38 -3.03 3.09 9.23
C PRO A 38 -1.74 3.89 9.39
N ASP A 39 -1.59 4.61 10.48
CA ASP A 39 -0.45 5.52 10.69
C ASP A 39 0.85 4.75 10.88
N GLN A 40 0.81 3.64 11.63
CA GLN A 40 1.96 2.77 11.81
C GLN A 40 2.39 2.11 10.50
N ALA A 41 1.42 1.66 9.70
CA ALA A 41 1.69 1.06 8.40
C ALA A 41 2.19 2.08 7.36
N ALA A 42 1.65 3.30 7.35
CA ALA A 42 2.14 4.39 6.52
C ALA A 42 3.60 4.71 6.84
N ALA A 43 3.90 4.87 8.13
CA ALA A 43 5.25 5.17 8.60
C ALA A 43 6.25 4.07 8.25
N SER A 44 5.86 2.80 8.37
CA SER A 44 6.76 1.68 8.08
C SER A 44 7.06 1.51 6.58
N LEU A 45 6.13 1.90 5.71
CA LEU A 45 6.24 1.76 4.24
C LEU A 45 6.78 3.01 3.54
N ARG A 46 6.95 4.12 4.27
CA ARG A 46 7.49 5.38 3.73
C ARG A 46 8.84 5.14 3.03
N GLY A 47 9.03 5.82 1.91
CA GLY A 47 10.30 5.83 1.17
C GLY A 47 10.79 7.26 0.95
N ASP A 48 11.79 7.39 0.09
CA ASP A 48 12.47 8.66 -0.22
C ASP A 48 12.08 9.25 -1.59
N GLY A 49 11.17 8.59 -2.32
CA GLY A 49 10.78 9.01 -3.66
C GLY A 49 9.83 10.22 -3.67
N PRO A 50 9.61 10.86 -4.83
CA PRO A 50 8.74 12.03 -4.92
C PRO A 50 7.24 11.70 -4.95
N ASN A 51 6.86 10.43 -5.17
CA ASN A 51 5.47 10.07 -5.41
C ASN A 51 4.73 9.74 -4.12
N GLN A 52 3.49 10.21 -3.99
CA GLN A 52 2.56 9.71 -2.98
C GLN A 52 1.90 8.42 -3.48
N ILE A 53 1.78 7.42 -2.62
CA ILE A 53 1.19 6.11 -2.93
C ILE A 53 0.06 5.80 -1.94
N HIS A 54 -1.14 5.52 -2.45
CA HIS A 54 -2.28 5.13 -1.62
C HIS A 54 -2.40 3.60 -1.55
N LEU A 55 -2.69 3.05 -0.38
CA LEU A 55 -2.93 1.62 -0.19
C LEU A 55 -4.31 1.39 0.42
N GLY A 56 -5.21 0.75 -0.32
CA GLY A 56 -6.44 0.15 0.19
C GLY A 56 -6.17 -1.19 0.86
N CYS A 57 -6.30 -1.23 2.18
CA CYS A 57 -6.04 -2.43 2.99
C CYS A 57 -7.36 -3.06 3.41
N VAL A 58 -7.62 -4.27 2.96
CA VAL A 58 -8.84 -5.03 3.28
C VAL A 58 -8.48 -6.38 3.87
N ARG A 59 -9.18 -6.81 4.92
CA ARG A 59 -9.14 -8.21 5.36
C ARG A 59 -9.87 -9.05 4.33
N VAL A 60 -9.10 -9.60 3.39
CA VAL A 60 -9.56 -10.75 2.63
C VAL A 60 -9.42 -11.94 3.56
N ALA A 61 -10.46 -12.78 3.68
CA ALA A 61 -10.45 -14.02 4.44
C ALA A 61 -9.09 -14.73 4.33
N PRO A 62 -8.56 -15.34 5.40
CA PRO A 62 -7.12 -15.63 5.53
C PRO A 62 -6.55 -16.25 4.25
N PRO A 63 -5.58 -15.59 3.55
CA PRO A 63 -4.71 -14.47 3.96
C PRO A 63 -4.92 -13.11 3.23
N LEU A 64 -4.59 -12.01 3.93
CA LEU A 64 -4.72 -10.59 3.54
C LEU A 64 -4.04 -10.20 2.22
N GLY A 65 -4.66 -9.30 1.44
CA GLY A 65 -3.95 -8.47 0.46
C GLY A 65 -4.47 -7.04 0.34
N THR A 66 -3.64 -6.21 -0.31
CA THR A 66 -3.64 -4.75 -0.32
C THR A 66 -3.69 -4.26 -1.76
N ILE A 67 -4.51 -3.25 -2.02
CA ILE A 67 -4.69 -2.58 -3.32
C ILE A 67 -3.91 -1.27 -3.30
N VAL A 68 -3.19 -0.90 -4.35
CA VAL A 68 -2.42 0.36 -4.42
C VAL A 68 -3.04 1.31 -5.45
N LYS A 69 -3.27 2.60 -5.10
CA LYS A 69 -3.75 3.66 -6.02
C LYS A 69 -2.78 4.85 -6.04
N ARG A 70 -2.67 5.56 -7.18
CA ARG A 70 -1.91 6.82 -7.31
C ARG A 70 -2.84 8.04 -7.17
N PRO A 71 -2.35 9.19 -6.66
CA PRO A 71 -3.10 10.45 -6.66
C PRO A 71 -3.27 10.98 -8.09
N THR A 72 -4.36 11.74 -8.30
CA THR A 72 -4.75 12.39 -9.57
C THR A 72 -4.20 13.81 -9.62
#